data_AF-A0A1N6Y696-F1
#
_entry.id   AF-A0A1N6Y696-F1
#
_cell.length_a   1.000
_cell.length_b   1.000
_cell.length_c   1.000
_cell.angle_alpha   90.00
_cell.angle_beta   90.00
_cell.angle_gamma   90.00
#
_symmetry.space_group_name_H-M   'P 1'
#
loop_
_entity.id
_entity.type
_entity.pdbx_description
1 polymer ?
#
loop_
_entity_poly.entity_id
_entity_poly.type
_entity_poly.pdbx_seq_one_letter_code
_entity_poly.pdbx_strand_id
1 'polypeptide(L)'
;MQLKKTTARSMAAASYFSYQLRQPALDLFGEIAVMEDDLYDWVAAVAPLHLSPRAFANYVRGYDVAAKVLHAKLHGMFEAIKERPVRPWHARLALHAIP
;
A
#
# COMPACT_ATOMS: atom_id res chain seq x y z
N MET A 1 15.23 3.09 -59.92
CA MET A 1 14.73 1.75 -59.54
C MET A 1 14.54 1.76 -58.02
N GLN A 2 13.29 1.70 -57.56
CA GLN A 2 12.85 1.87 -56.17
C GLN A 2 13.01 0.57 -55.38
N LEU A 3 13.70 0.59 -54.23
CA LEU A 3 13.72 -0.53 -53.29
C LEU A 3 12.67 -0.28 -52.19
N LYS A 4 11.52 -0.95 -52.29
CA LYS A 4 10.46 -0.92 -51.27
C LYS A 4 10.93 -1.70 -50.04
N LYS A 5 11.31 -0.99 -48.97
CA LYS A 5 11.46 -1.61 -47.64
C LYS A 5 10.06 -1.86 -47.07
N THR A 6 9.56 -3.07 -47.28
CA THR A 6 8.43 -3.61 -46.52
C THR A 6 9.01 -4.59 -45.52
N THR A 7 9.11 -4.18 -44.26
CA THR A 7 9.39 -5.10 -43.16
C THR A 7 8.45 -4.78 -42.01
N ALA A 8 7.50 -5.69 -41.86
CA ALA A 8 6.67 -6.01 -40.71
C ALA A 8 6.63 -4.96 -39.60
N ARG A 9 5.47 -4.31 -39.50
CA ARG A 9 4.89 -3.80 -38.26
C ARG A 9 5.11 -4.87 -37.18
N SER A 10 6.02 -4.64 -36.24
CA SER A 10 6.13 -5.53 -35.09
C SER A 10 4.76 -5.51 -34.42
N MET A 11 4.06 -6.65 -34.49
CA MET A 11 2.94 -6.89 -33.60
C MET A 11 3.56 -6.89 -32.21
N ALA A 12 3.50 -5.72 -31.57
CA ALA A 12 3.74 -5.56 -30.16
C ALA A 12 3.05 -6.72 -29.46
N ALA A 13 3.88 -7.52 -28.77
CA ALA A 13 3.49 -8.71 -28.05
C ALA A 13 2.10 -8.51 -27.46
N ALA A 14 1.16 -9.27 -28.00
CA ALA A 14 -0.21 -9.29 -27.55
C ALA A 14 -0.21 -9.42 -26.03
N SER A 15 -0.59 -8.34 -25.36
CA SER A 15 -1.41 -8.37 -24.16
C SER A 15 -1.11 -9.51 -23.17
N TYR A 16 0.15 -9.67 -22.78
CA TYR A 16 0.46 -10.20 -21.44
C TYR A 16 0.35 -9.03 -20.45
N PHE A 17 -0.79 -8.34 -20.47
CA PHE A 17 -1.31 -7.72 -19.26
C PHE A 17 -1.62 -8.90 -18.34
N SER A 18 -0.58 -9.46 -17.73
CA SER A 18 -0.73 -10.21 -16.50
C SER A 18 -1.58 -9.31 -15.64
N TYR A 19 -2.70 -9.85 -15.18
CA TYR A 19 -3.47 -9.22 -14.12
C TYR A 19 -2.46 -8.95 -13.01
N GLN A 20 -1.92 -7.73 -12.96
CA GLN A 20 -1.21 -7.19 -11.81
C GLN A 20 -2.28 -7.02 -10.74
N LEU A 21 -2.78 -8.16 -10.28
CA LEU A 21 -3.37 -8.29 -8.97
C LEU A 21 -2.27 -7.72 -8.08
N ARG A 22 -2.55 -6.57 -7.46
CA ARG A 22 -1.81 -6.09 -6.30
C ARG A 22 -1.99 -7.16 -5.22
N GLN A 23 -1.35 -8.30 -5.38
CA GLN A 23 -1.41 -9.36 -4.40
C GLN A 23 -0.72 -8.77 -3.17
N PRO A 24 -1.40 -8.74 -2.01
CA PRO A 24 -0.74 -8.33 -0.79
C PRO A 24 0.49 -9.21 -0.60
N ALA A 25 1.60 -8.63 -0.14
CA ALA A 25 2.79 -9.42 0.17
C ALA A 25 2.38 -10.51 1.17
N LEU A 26 2.35 -11.76 0.71
CA LEU A 26 2.05 -12.91 1.55
C LEU A 26 3.35 -13.38 2.21
N ASP A 27 3.27 -13.75 3.48
CA ASP A 27 4.36 -14.42 4.16
C ASP A 27 4.51 -15.88 3.69
N LEU A 28 5.48 -16.60 4.26
CA LEU A 28 5.77 -18.00 3.89
C LEU A 28 4.62 -18.98 4.23
N PHE A 29 3.63 -18.53 4.98
CA PHE A 29 2.46 -19.30 5.40
C PHE A 29 1.18 -18.89 4.66
N GLY A 30 1.28 -17.93 3.73
CA GLY A 30 0.14 -17.42 2.97
C GLY A 30 -0.71 -16.39 3.71
N GLU A 31 -0.21 -15.86 4.83
CA GLU A 31 -0.86 -14.75 5.55
C GLU A 31 -0.40 -13.41 4.99
N ILE A 32 -1.24 -12.37 5.12
CA ILE A 32 -0.84 -11.02 4.70
C ILE A 32 0.25 -10.50 5.64
N ALA A 33 1.45 -10.30 5.11
CA ALA A 33 2.57 -9.78 5.86
C ALA A 33 2.36 -8.30 6.21
N VAL A 34 2.60 -7.97 7.48
CA VAL A 34 2.73 -6.59 7.97
C VAL A 34 4.18 -6.35 8.33
N MET A 35 4.86 -5.56 7.51
CA MET A 35 6.28 -5.22 7.63
C MET A 35 6.45 -3.91 8.39
N GLU A 36 7.66 -3.66 8.90
CA GLU A 36 7.99 -2.41 9.58
C GLU A 36 7.76 -1.18 8.68
N ASP A 37 8.09 -1.29 7.38
CA ASP A 37 7.83 -0.25 6.38
C ASP A 37 6.33 0.06 6.26
N ASP A 38 5.45 -0.94 6.38
CA ASP A 38 4.01 -0.71 6.34
C ASP A 38 3.52 0.07 7.56
N LEU A 39 4.12 -0.19 8.72
CA LEU A 39 3.85 0.57 9.95
C LEU A 39 4.34 2.01 9.80
N TYR A 40 5.52 2.19 9.20
CA TYR A 40 6.09 3.52 8.95
C TYR A 40 5.21 4.32 7.98
N ASP A 41 4.85 3.74 6.83
CA ASP A 41 3.99 4.36 5.83
C ASP A 41 2.62 4.73 6.41
N TRP A 42 2.04 3.85 7.22
CA TRP A 42 0.80 4.13 7.93
C TRP A 42 0.93 5.33 8.86
N VAL A 43 1.95 5.36 9.72
CA VAL A 43 2.15 6.44 10.70
C VAL A 43 2.48 7.76 9.99
N ALA A 44 3.26 7.72 8.91
CA ALA A 44 3.56 8.89 8.09
C ALA A 44 2.28 9.50 7.49
N ALA A 45 1.35 8.66 7.03
CA ALA A 45 0.09 9.12 6.44
C ALA A 45 -0.93 9.60 7.50
N VAL A 46 -1.07 8.88 8.61
CA VAL A 46 -2.17 9.09 9.58
C VAL A 46 -1.77 9.97 10.77
N ALA A 47 -0.53 9.91 11.22
CA ALA A 47 -0.06 10.59 12.43
C ALA A 47 1.41 11.03 12.34
N PRO A 48 1.78 11.89 11.37
CA PRO A 48 3.18 12.22 11.07
C PRO A 48 3.96 12.85 12.24
N LEU A 49 3.28 13.37 13.26
CA LEU A 49 3.91 13.87 14.49
C LEU A 49 4.59 12.77 15.34
N HIS A 50 4.29 11.50 15.08
CA HIS A 50 4.82 10.35 15.83
C HIS A 50 5.97 9.65 15.12
N LEU A 51 6.67 10.29 14.19
CA LEU A 51 7.78 9.67 13.45
C LEU A 51 9.11 9.63 14.21
N SER A 52 9.24 10.31 15.35
CA SER A 52 10.44 10.14 16.20
C SER A 52 10.47 8.71 16.78
N PRO A 53 11.64 8.06 16.92
CA PRO A 53 11.70 6.62 17.23
C PRO A 53 10.89 6.19 18.46
N ARG A 54 10.96 6.97 19.54
CA ARG A 54 10.21 6.71 20.77
C ARG A 54 8.71 6.95 20.60
N ALA A 55 8.32 8.03 19.93
CA ALA A 55 6.91 8.32 19.67
C ALA A 55 6.28 7.29 18.72
N PHE A 56 7.05 6.84 17.72
CA PHE A 56 6.66 5.82 16.76
C PHE A 56 6.36 4.50 17.47
N ALA A 57 7.32 3.99 18.25
CA ALA A 57 7.15 2.75 18.99
C ALA A 57 5.95 2.80 19.95
N ASN A 58 5.78 3.93 20.66
CA ASN A 58 4.65 4.13 21.57
C ASN A 58 3.32 4.20 20.83
N TYR A 59 3.27 4.87 19.68
CA TYR A 59 2.06 5.01 18.88
C TYR A 59 1.66 3.67 18.25
N VAL A 60 2.61 2.96 17.63
CA VAL A 60 2.40 1.64 17.03
C VAL A 60 1.85 0.66 18.06
N ARG A 61 2.48 0.58 19.23
CA ARG A 61 2.05 -0.31 20.32
C ARG A 61 0.72 0.13 20.93
N GLY A 62 0.59 1.42 21.26
CA GLY A 62 -0.56 1.94 22.00
C GLY A 62 -1.86 1.96 21.20
N TYR A 63 -1.76 2.03 19.87
CA TYR A 63 -2.91 2.05 18.96
C TYR A 63 -3.06 0.78 18.12
N ASP A 64 -2.26 -0.26 18.38
CA ASP A 64 -2.24 -1.51 17.63
C ASP A 64 -2.25 -1.29 16.10
N VAL A 65 -1.23 -0.56 15.62
CA VAL A 65 -1.13 -0.19 14.21
C VAL A 65 -0.98 -1.43 13.32
N ALA A 66 -0.32 -2.49 13.81
CA ALA A 66 -0.14 -3.72 13.05
C ALA A 66 -1.49 -4.37 12.69
N ALA A 67 -2.42 -4.48 13.65
CA ALA A 67 -3.76 -5.01 13.36
C ALA A 67 -4.54 -4.13 12.37
N LYS A 68 -4.39 -2.80 12.47
CA LYS A 68 -5.05 -1.86 11.54
C LYS A 68 -4.50 -1.95 10.12
N VAL A 69 -3.18 -2.07 9.98
CA VAL A 69 -2.53 -2.28 8.69
C VAL A 69 -2.98 -3.61 8.08
N LEU A 70 -2.99 -4.69 8.88
CA LEU A 70 -3.47 -5.99 8.43
C LEU A 70 -4.91 -5.90 7.92
N HIS A 71 -5.81 -5.30 8.70
CA HIS A 71 -7.19 -5.08 8.30
C HIS A 71 -7.28 -4.25 7.01
N ALA A 72 -6.57 -3.13 6.92
CA ALA A 72 -6.57 -2.30 5.73
C ALA A 72 -6.04 -3.04 4.48
N LYS A 73 -5.05 -3.92 4.64
CA LYS A 73 -4.53 -4.76 3.54
C LYS A 73 -5.54 -5.83 3.13
N LEU A 74 -6.17 -6.52 4.08
CA LEU A 74 -7.23 -7.52 3.82
C LEU A 74 -8.38 -6.95 2.99
N HIS A 75 -8.74 -5.68 3.25
CA HIS A 75 -9.82 -4.98 2.56
C HIS A 75 -9.35 -4.12 1.37
N GLY A 76 -8.06 -4.16 1.00
CA GLY A 76 -7.53 -3.40 -0.14
C GLY A 76 -7.54 -1.88 0.03
N MET A 77 -7.67 -1.37 1.26
CA MET A 77 -7.75 0.06 1.58
C MET A 77 -6.40 0.69 1.94
N PHE A 78 -5.38 -0.13 2.20
CA PHE A 78 -4.08 0.33 2.69
C PHE A 78 -3.43 1.40 1.79
N GLU A 79 -3.41 1.17 0.47
CA GLU A 79 -2.87 2.15 -0.48
C GLU A 79 -3.66 3.47 -0.48
N ALA A 80 -4.99 3.41 -0.39
CA ALA A 80 -5.84 4.61 -0.36
C ALA A 80 -5.61 5.46 0.91
N ILE A 81 -5.29 4.81 2.04
CA ILE A 81 -4.95 5.49 3.30
C ILE A 81 -3.61 6.21 3.17
N LYS A 82 -2.62 5.61 2.48
CA LYS A 82 -1.33 6.28 2.19
C LYS A 82 -1.48 7.49 1.27
N GLU A 83 -2.36 7.39 0.27
CA GLU A 83 -2.57 8.45 -0.73
C GLU A 83 -3.41 9.64 -0.21
N ARG A 84 -4.15 9.47 0.90
CA ARG A 84 -4.96 10.52 1.53
C ARG A 84 -4.52 10.77 2.97
N PRO A 85 -3.44 11.53 3.20
CA PRO A 85 -3.05 11.89 4.56
C PRO A 85 -4.20 12.64 5.24
N VAL A 86 -4.78 12.02 6.28
CA VAL A 86 -5.91 12.58 7.01
C VAL A 86 -5.38 13.78 7.79
N ARG A 87 -5.97 14.97 7.56
CA ARG A 87 -5.58 16.17 8.31
C ARG A 87 -5.66 15.87 9.81
N PRO A 88 -4.68 16.31 10.61
CA PRO A 88 -4.51 15.82 11.97
C PRO A 88 -5.62 16.37 12.86
N TRP A 89 -6.71 15.62 13.01
CA TRP A 89 -7.75 15.89 14.01
C TRP A 89 -8.41 14.58 14.46
N HIS A 90 -7.63 13.75 15.14
CA HIS A 90 -8.02 12.51 15.86
C HIS A 90 -7.93 11.21 15.05
N ALA A 91 -6.86 10.45 15.29
CA ALA A 91 -6.65 9.05 14.85
C ALA A 91 -7.81 8.10 15.19
N ARG A 92 -8.71 8.49 16.11
CA ARG A 92 -9.96 7.80 16.45
C ARG A 92 -10.97 7.78 15.28
N LEU A 93 -10.99 8.80 14.42
CA LEU A 93 -11.92 8.87 13.28
C LEU A 93 -11.51 8.01 12.08
N ALA A 94 -10.21 7.71 11.92
CA ALA A 94 -9.74 6.84 10.86
C ALA A 94 -10.33 5.41 10.94
N LEU A 95 -10.64 4.94 12.15
CA LEU A 95 -11.34 3.67 12.38
C LEU A 95 -12.83 3.72 12.00
N HIS A 96 -13.48 4.89 12.04
CA HIS A 96 -14.89 5.07 11.64
C HIS A 96 -15.06 5.29 10.13
N ALA A 97 -13.97 5.50 9.40
CA ALA A 97 -13.98 5.68 7.94
C ALA A 97 -13.86 4.36 7.17
N ILE A 98 -13.66 3.25 7.88
CA ILE A 98 -13.65 1.90 7.33
C ILE A 98 -15.05 1.31 7.56
N PRO A 99 -15.84 1.02 6.50
CA PRO A 99 -17.19 0.47 6.64
C PRO A 99 -17.21 -0.92 7.26
#